data_AF-U5NMJ7-F1
#
_entry.id   AF-U5NMJ7-F1
#
_cell.length_a   1.000
_cell.length_b   1.000
_cell.length_c   1.000
_cell.angle_alpha   90.00
_cell.angle_beta   90.00
_cell.angle_gamma   90.00
#
_symmetry.space_group_name_H-M   'P 1'
#
loop_
_entity.id
_entity.type
_entity.pdbx_description
1 polymer ?
#
loop_
_entity_poly.entity_id
_entity_poly.type
_entity_poly.pdbx_seq_one_letter_code
_entity_poly.pdbx_strand_id
1 'polypeptide(L)' 'MLDHDQIDTFARDEILSAWSDAIAAVSPHLPGGQPMPLDRIGIARRIAQRLGCTTGRVFEVVGAEHG' A
#
# COMPACT_ATOMS: atom_id res chain seq x y z
N MET A 1 1.07 -26.62 -4.55
CA MET A 1 2.00 -25.90 -3.66
C MET A 1 2.40 -24.67 -4.43
N LEU A 2 2.05 -23.47 -3.94
CA LEU A 2 2.45 -22.23 -4.60
C LEU A 2 3.96 -22.04 -4.40
N ASP A 3 4.68 -21.68 -5.46
CA ASP A 3 6.09 -21.28 -5.36
C ASP A 3 6.22 -19.97 -4.57
N HIS A 4 7.37 -19.78 -3.93
CA HIS A 4 7.65 -18.58 -3.13
C HIS A 4 7.48 -17.28 -3.94
N ASP A 5 7.82 -17.33 -5.23
CA ASP A 5 7.67 -16.23 -6.19
C ASP A 5 6.19 -15.87 -6.47
N GLN A 6 5.34 -16.90 -6.57
CA GLN A 6 3.89 -16.70 -6.73
C GLN A 6 3.29 -16.08 -5.47
N ILE A 7 3.70 -16.56 -4.29
CA ILE A 7 3.25 -16.01 -3.00
C ILE A 7 3.67 -14.54 -2.86
N ASP A 8 4.90 -14.19 -3.26
CA ASP A 8 5.37 -12.80 -3.19
C ASP A 8 4.61 -11.90 -4.17
N THR A 9 4.34 -12.38 -5.37
CA THR A 9 3.53 -11.66 -6.37
C THR A 9 2.12 -11.39 -5.85
N PHE A 10 1.44 -12.40 -5.30
CA PHE A 10 0.12 -12.22 -4.69
C PHE A 10 0.16 -11.22 -3.53
N ALA A 11 1.19 -11.28 -2.68
CA ALA A 11 1.35 -10.34 -1.57
C ALA A 11 1.60 -8.91 -2.07
N ARG A 12 2.35 -8.74 -3.15
CA ARG A 12 2.58 -7.45 -3.80
C ARG A 12 1.28 -6.86 -4.35
N ASP A 13 0.52 -7.65 -5.10
CA ASP A 13 -0.74 -7.21 -5.72
C ASP A 13 -1.77 -6.80 -4.66
N GLU A 14 -1.89 -7.58 -3.57
CA GLU A 14 -2.74 -7.23 -2.42
C GLU A 14 -2.33 -5.91 -1.78
N ILE A 15 -1.02 -5.65 -1.62
CA ILE A 15 -0.52 -4.38 -1.07
C ILE A 15 -0.86 -3.21 -2.02
N LEU A 16 -0.65 -3.37 -3.33
CA LEU A 16 -0.93 -2.33 -4.32
C LEU A 16 -2.42 -2.02 -4.44
N SER A 17 -3.27 -3.05 -4.39
CA SER A 17 -4.72 -2.91 -4.39
C SER A 17 -5.19 -2.18 -3.13
N ALA A 18 -4.75 -2.63 -1.95
CA ALA A 18 -5.12 -1.99 -0.69
C ALA A 18 -4.61 -0.54 -0.59
N TRP A 19 -3.45 -0.25 -1.18
CA TRP A 19 -2.92 1.10 -1.29
C TRP A 19 -3.81 1.99 -2.17
N SER A 20 -4.15 1.53 -3.37
CA SER A 20 -4.99 2.28 -4.31
C SER A 20 -6.37 2.58 -3.71
N ASP A 21 -6.99 1.61 -3.07
CA ASP A 21 -8.28 1.78 -2.38
C ASP A 21 -8.18 2.83 -1.26
N ALA A 22 -7.11 2.77 -0.46
CA ALA A 22 -6.91 3.73 0.62
C ALA A 22 -6.70 5.14 0.10
N ILE A 23 -5.92 5.33 -0.97
CA ILE A 23 -5.70 6.63 -1.63
C ILE A 23 -7.02 7.15 -2.21
N ALA A 24 -7.78 6.31 -2.90
CA ALA A 24 -9.08 6.67 -3.45
C ALA A 24 -10.07 7.12 -2.37
N ALA A 25 -10.03 6.48 -1.19
CA ALA A 25 -10.89 6.86 -0.06
C ALA A 25 -10.51 8.21 0.56
N VAL A 26 -9.23 8.61 0.58
CA VAL A 26 -8.82 9.91 1.14
C VAL A 26 -8.77 11.05 0.11
N SER A 27 -8.52 10.77 -1.17
CA SER A 27 -8.33 11.79 -2.22
C SER A 27 -9.47 12.83 -2.31
N PRO A 28 -10.77 12.47 -2.20
CA PRO A 28 -11.87 13.44 -2.21
C PRO A 28 -11.87 14.43 -1.04
N HIS A 29 -11.15 14.10 0.04
CA HIS A 29 -11.12 14.90 1.27
C HIS A 29 -9.84 15.73 1.39
N LEU A 30 -8.94 15.66 0.40
CA LEU A 30 -7.63 16.28 0.46
C LEU A 30 -7.55 17.51 -0.44
N PRO A 31 -6.99 18.63 0.05
CA PRO A 31 -6.74 19.80 -0.79
C PRO A 31 -5.70 19.45 -1.85
N GLY A 32 -6.12 19.44 -3.13
CA GLY A 32 -5.26 19.07 -4.26
C GLY A 32 -5.26 17.59 -4.62
N GLY A 33 -6.09 16.75 -3.99
CA GLY A 33 -6.31 15.36 -4.38
C GLY A 33 -5.16 14.40 -4.11
N GLN A 34 -4.05 14.87 -3.53
CA GLN A 34 -2.88 14.05 -3.20
C GLN A 34 -2.68 13.97 -1.68
N PRO A 35 -2.50 12.77 -1.12
CA PRO A 35 -2.22 12.60 0.30
C PRO A 35 -0.85 13.17 0.68
N MET A 36 -0.81 13.93 1.78
CA MET A 36 0.43 14.44 2.33
C MET A 36 1.29 13.29 2.85
N PRO A 37 2.61 13.49 3.04
CA PRO A 37 3.50 12.45 3.57
C PRO A 37 2.99 11.82 4.88
N LEU A 38 2.35 12.62 5.75
CA LEU A 38 1.77 12.14 7.00
C LEU A 38 0.59 11.18 6.77
N ASP A 39 -0.26 11.47 5.77
CA ASP A 39 -1.38 10.60 5.38
C ASP A 39 -0.86 9.28 4.83
N ARG A 40 0.20 9.33 4.02
CA ARG A 40 0.86 8.14 3.45
C ARG A 40 1.41 7.21 4.55
N ILE A 41 1.95 7.76 5.64
CA ILE A 41 2.37 6.97 6.83
C ILE A 41 1.16 6.29 7.49
N GLY A 42 0.07 7.02 7.68
CA GLY A 42 -1.17 6.48 8.26
C GLY A 42 -1.81 5.38 7.39
N ILE A 43 -1.77 5.54 6.07
CA ILE A 43 -2.25 4.56 5.08
C ILE A 43 -1.38 3.30 5.13
N ALA A 44 -0.06 3.44 5.05
CA ALA A 44 0.87 2.32 5.13
C ALA A 44 0.68 1.49 6.40
N ARG A 45 0.47 2.16 7.55
CA ARG A 45 0.22 1.50 8.83
C ARG A 45 -1.07 0.68 8.83
N ARG A 46 -2.16 1.23 8.26
CA ARG A 46 -3.44 0.51 8.17
C ARG A 46 -3.35 -0.71 7.26
N ILE A 47 -2.68 -0.59 6.13
CA ILE A 47 -2.48 -1.70 5.19
C ILE A 47 -1.62 -2.79 5.83
N ALA A 48 -0.51 -2.41 6.47
CA ALA A 48 0.37 -3.33 7.18
C ALA A 48 -0.38 -4.14 8.25
N GLN A 49 -1.23 -3.46 9.04
CA GLN A 49 -2.07 -4.13 10.04
C GLN A 49 -3.11 -5.06 9.42
N ARG A 50 -3.75 -4.66 8.31
CA ARG A 50 -4.77 -5.45 7.61
C ARG A 50 -4.19 -6.72 6.97
N LEU A 51 -3.01 -6.60 6.36
CA LEU A 51 -2.37 -7.68 5.61
C LEU A 51 -1.37 -8.50 6.45
N GLY A 52 -1.18 -8.14 7.73
CA GLY A 52 -0.24 -8.83 8.61
C GLY A 52 1.23 -8.67 8.19
N CYS A 53 1.59 -7.54 7.59
CA CYS A 53 2.95 -7.24 7.11
C CYS A 53 3.55 -6.00 7.80
N THR A 54 4.74 -5.57 7.38
CA THR A 54 5.40 -4.37 7.92
C THR A 54 5.11 -3.14 7.07
N THR A 55 5.11 -1.96 7.69
CA THR A 55 5.02 -0.69 6.95
C THR A 55 6.17 -0.51 5.96
N GLY A 56 7.36 -1.04 6.29
CA GLY A 56 8.51 -1.08 5.38
C GLY A 56 8.22 -1.84 4.09
N ARG A 57 7.59 -3.02 4.19
CA ARG A 57 7.20 -3.81 3.01
C ARG A 57 6.17 -3.09 2.15
N VAL A 58 5.21 -2.39 2.78
CA VAL A 58 4.23 -1.57 2.04
C VAL A 58 4.94 -0.46 1.25
N PHE A 59 5.87 0.27 1.87
CA PHE A 59 6.61 1.33 1.19
C PHE A 59 7.56 0.81 0.12
N GLU A 60 8.18 -0.34 0.33
CA GLU A 60 9.02 -1.00 -0.68
C GLU A 60 8.22 -1.32 -1.93
N VAL A 61 7.07 -1.98 -1.77
CA VAL A 61 6.19 -2.38 -2.87
C VAL A 61 5.63 -1.16 -3.62
N VAL A 62 5.10 -0.19 -2.89
CA VAL A 62 4.53 1.04 -3.48
C VAL A 62 5.62 1.91 -4.12
N GLY A 63 6.81 1.95 -3.52
CA GLY A 63 7.96 2.69 -4.05
C GLY A 63 8.50 2.05 -5.34
N ALA A 64 8.55 0.72 -5.40
CA ALA A 64 8.96 -0.02 -6.59
C ALA A 64 7.99 0.13 -7.78
N GLU A 65 6.69 0.35 -7.51
CA GLU A 65 5.68 0.59 -8.54
C GLU A 65 5.72 1.99 -9.14
N HIS A 66 6.19 2.98 -8.37
CA HIS A 66 6.22 4.40 -8.77
C HIS A 66 7.64 4.93 -9.07
N GLY A 67 8.62 4.03 -9.23
CA GLY A 67 10.02 4.34 -9.59
C GLY A 67 10.21 4.61 -11.07
#